data_AF-A0A9D1CS19-F1
#
_entry.id   AF-A0A9D1CS19-F1
#
_cell.length_a   1.000
_cell.length_b   1.000
_cell.length_c   1.000
_cell.angle_alpha   90.00
_cell.angle_beta   90.00
_cell.angle_gamma   90.00
#
_symmetry.space_group_name_H-M   'P 1'
#
loop_
_entity.id
_entity.type
_entity.pdbx_description
1 polymer ?
#
loop_
_entity_poly.entity_id
_entity_poly.type
_entity_poly.pdbx_seq_one_letter_code
_entity_poly.pdbx_strand_id
1 'polypeptide(L)'
;MKHKAQLDRERIADEVKSFAALPPKEKWDRVINGERQLGRLYQKGAIAFTRREWKGVESTARDFYGWLIIWRDMLKMVMRDPMSILLGLFEYRWFSSYLACPAFLDRNNLGFRGRAVTMNHMLLADVYRYVEDCIATLLMADKRIGGNEKVNSKLLLFDEMTMAQMMAGFPGLKGVPYQLIPVFLVSELDQLICIPYIDAVESYGLPADTCPVPTSESGSAIVDALPHCGLGFISTSTPCDGSDMATSFQERRLKKLGIPTFPLTLPVRYDDEDTVECGAQDMWHCIKWVEELTGEKWDWEHYFTVIKRFNEQTKMEMEKWEMNSTPHPQLIGPAYELFRKWNYEMDGGLNPDVMKTFYKVRKLMYKSYEQRCNPYRHPMKYRAVVWSCPAHYYANFSNWLANAWGIGVLVEMESLNFTKQLETEDHDEAIRDLARLYERMVMRKHTNGGYVHVLDELWKVCEQFNANFIIMYQHVCCKTMAGLQGLFDEQARERGLHLIWVEHDLMDPRTVSRRDMRAKVTNYMRAIIQAEPTDESLIEFEDDITW
;
A
#
# COMPACT_ATOMS: atom_id res chain seq x y z
N MET A 1 -0.62 32.53 9.42
CA MET A 1 -1.66 33.01 8.47
C MET A 1 -1.18 34.13 7.54
N LYS A 2 -0.61 35.26 8.01
CA LYS A 2 -0.15 36.36 7.12
C LYS A 2 0.88 35.94 6.06
N HIS A 3 1.82 35.06 6.43
CA HIS A 3 2.83 34.52 5.51
C HIS A 3 2.23 33.63 4.40
N LYS A 4 1.28 32.74 4.73
CA LYS A 4 0.62 31.86 3.75
C LYS A 4 -0.18 32.65 2.71
N ALA A 5 -0.97 33.62 3.15
CA ALA A 5 -1.76 34.46 2.24
C ALA A 5 -0.90 35.26 1.25
N GLN A 6 0.29 35.70 1.69
CA GLN A 6 1.26 36.36 0.82
C GLN A 6 1.79 35.38 -0.24
N LEU A 7 2.24 34.19 0.19
CA LEU A 7 2.74 33.16 -0.72
C LEU A 7 1.68 32.71 -1.74
N ASP A 8 0.42 32.56 -1.32
CA ASP A 8 -0.69 32.24 -2.21
C ASP A 8 -0.92 33.34 -3.25
N ARG A 9 -0.82 34.61 -2.83
CA ARG A 9 -0.96 35.75 -3.75
C ARG A 9 0.16 35.79 -4.78
N GLU A 10 1.41 35.57 -4.35
CA GLU A 10 2.58 35.53 -5.23
C GLU A 10 2.46 34.38 -6.24
N ARG A 11 2.06 33.19 -5.77
CA ARG A 11 1.79 32.01 -6.62
C ARG A 11 0.69 32.29 -7.64
N ILE A 12 -0.47 32.80 -7.21
CA ILE A 12 -1.58 33.11 -8.13
C ILE A 12 -1.16 34.13 -9.18
N ALA A 13 -0.40 35.16 -8.79
CA ALA A 13 0.10 36.16 -9.73
C ALA A 13 1.05 35.52 -10.78
N ASP A 14 1.95 34.63 -10.36
CA ASP A 14 2.81 33.88 -11.28
C ASP A 14 2.01 32.96 -12.21
N GLU A 15 1.06 32.20 -11.67
CA GLU A 15 0.24 31.28 -12.47
C GLU A 15 -0.59 32.04 -13.53
N VAL A 16 -1.19 33.17 -13.16
CA VAL A 16 -1.93 34.04 -14.09
C VAL A 16 -0.99 34.62 -15.15
N LYS A 17 0.19 35.11 -14.76
CA LYS A 17 1.18 35.64 -15.68
C LYS A 17 1.67 34.57 -16.66
N SER A 18 1.96 33.37 -16.16
CA SER A 18 2.36 32.21 -16.97
C SER A 18 1.29 31.84 -17.98
N PHE A 19 0.02 31.82 -17.57
CA PHE A 19 -1.10 31.50 -18.44
C PHE A 19 -1.32 32.59 -19.49
N ALA A 20 -1.26 33.86 -19.09
CA ALA A 20 -1.44 35.00 -19.98
C ALA A 20 -0.37 35.05 -21.09
N ALA A 21 0.86 34.62 -20.79
CA ALA A 21 1.97 34.56 -21.73
C ALA A 21 1.83 33.46 -22.81
N LEU A 22 0.98 32.45 -22.59
CA LEU A 22 0.80 31.35 -23.54
C LEU A 22 0.10 31.82 -24.85
N PRO A 23 0.47 31.26 -26.02
CA PRO A 23 -0.27 31.40 -27.26
C PRO A 23 -1.73 30.89 -27.13
N PRO A 24 -2.69 31.38 -27.95
CA PRO A 24 -4.09 30.95 -27.86
C PRO A 24 -4.31 29.44 -27.93
N LYS A 25 -3.57 28.73 -28.80
CA LYS A 25 -3.64 27.27 -28.93
C LYS A 25 -3.21 26.55 -27.66
N GLU A 26 -2.16 27.04 -27.00
CA GLU A 26 -1.64 26.45 -25.76
C GLU A 26 -2.51 26.79 -24.55
N LYS A 27 -3.12 27.98 -24.54
CA LYS A 27 -4.16 28.31 -23.55
C LYS A 27 -5.32 27.32 -23.63
N TRP A 28 -5.80 27.06 -24.83
CA TRP A 28 -6.89 26.10 -25.04
C TRP A 28 -6.49 24.67 -24.66
N ASP A 29 -5.29 24.23 -25.06
CA ASP A 29 -4.73 22.93 -24.64
C ASP A 29 -4.62 22.81 -23.12
N ARG A 30 -4.19 23.86 -22.42
CA ARG A 30 -4.09 23.87 -20.96
C ARG A 30 -5.47 23.79 -20.29
N VAL A 31 -6.47 24.45 -20.84
CA VAL A 31 -7.86 24.38 -20.35
C VAL A 31 -8.42 22.96 -20.54
N ILE A 32 -8.28 22.38 -21.73
CA ILE A 32 -8.91 21.10 -22.05
C ILE A 32 -8.17 19.91 -21.45
N ASN A 33 -6.83 19.89 -21.52
CA ASN A 33 -6.02 18.72 -21.17
C ASN A 33 -5.30 18.85 -19.82
N GLY A 34 -5.36 20.02 -19.19
CA GLY A 34 -4.77 20.29 -17.87
C GLY A 34 -3.45 21.05 -17.90
N GLU A 35 -2.78 21.15 -16.75
CA GLU A 35 -1.44 21.72 -16.66
C GLU A 35 -0.33 20.75 -17.09
N ARG A 36 0.89 21.28 -17.29
CA ARG A 36 2.10 20.55 -17.72
C ARG A 36 3.26 20.63 -16.71
N GLN A 37 3.15 21.51 -15.71
CA GLN A 37 4.19 21.77 -14.72
C GLN A 37 3.63 21.45 -13.34
N LEU A 38 3.61 20.15 -13.00
CA LEU A 38 3.04 19.62 -11.77
C LEU A 38 3.88 19.97 -10.55
N GLY A 39 5.16 20.32 -10.73
CA GLY A 39 6.02 20.83 -9.67
C GLY A 39 5.48 22.07 -8.97
N ARG A 40 4.67 22.88 -9.66
CA ARG A 40 4.00 24.08 -9.09
C ARG A 40 3.02 23.76 -7.96
N LEU A 41 2.59 22.51 -7.84
CA LEU A 41 1.72 22.06 -6.76
C LEU A 41 2.48 21.90 -5.45
N TYR A 42 3.79 21.70 -5.50
CA TYR A 42 4.67 21.61 -4.34
C TYR A 42 5.11 22.99 -3.89
N GLN A 43 5.24 23.16 -2.57
CA GLN A 43 5.73 24.40 -1.99
C GLN A 43 6.55 24.09 -0.75
N LYS A 44 7.73 24.71 -0.67
CA LYS A 44 8.59 24.64 0.51
C LYS A 44 7.83 24.95 1.79
N GLY A 45 7.93 24.06 2.77
CA GLY A 45 7.28 24.21 4.06
C GLY A 45 5.76 24.02 4.04
N ALA A 46 5.19 23.43 2.97
CA ALA A 46 3.79 23.06 2.91
C ALA A 46 3.59 21.56 3.21
N ILE A 47 2.61 21.28 4.07
CA ILE A 47 2.23 19.90 4.43
C ILE A 47 1.39 19.20 3.37
N ALA A 48 0.84 19.95 2.39
CA ALA A 48 0.01 19.44 1.30
C ALA A 48 0.20 20.32 0.05
N PHE A 49 -0.33 19.89 -1.09
CA PHE A 49 -0.28 20.69 -2.31
C PHE A 49 -0.89 22.08 -2.13
N THR A 50 -0.35 23.06 -2.86
CA THR A 50 -0.85 24.46 -2.84
C THR A 50 -2.28 24.58 -3.33
N ARG A 51 -2.68 23.68 -4.24
CA ARG A 51 -4.03 23.48 -4.75
C ARG A 51 -4.14 22.08 -5.36
N ARG A 52 -5.36 21.66 -5.69
CA ARG A 52 -5.58 20.45 -6.49
C ARG A 52 -5.11 20.66 -7.93
N GLU A 53 -4.68 19.57 -8.57
CA GLU A 53 -4.22 19.60 -9.96
C GLU A 53 -5.37 19.98 -10.91
N TRP A 54 -5.10 20.90 -11.83
CA TRP A 54 -5.97 21.10 -12.98
C TRP A 54 -5.64 20.04 -14.04
N LYS A 55 -6.45 18.98 -14.08
CA LYS A 55 -6.29 17.84 -15.00
C LYS A 55 -6.96 18.07 -16.38
N GLY A 56 -7.51 19.26 -16.60
CA GLY A 56 -8.37 19.57 -17.74
C GLY A 56 -9.85 19.36 -17.41
N VAL A 57 -10.77 19.92 -18.22
CA VAL A 57 -12.20 20.01 -17.87
C VAL A 57 -12.81 18.66 -17.47
N GLU A 58 -12.67 17.64 -18.32
CA GLU A 58 -13.27 16.33 -18.09
C GLU A 58 -12.63 15.62 -16.89
N SER A 59 -11.29 15.54 -16.87
CA SER A 59 -10.57 14.81 -15.82
C SER A 59 -10.71 15.47 -14.47
N THR A 60 -10.76 16.81 -14.41
CA THR A 60 -10.97 17.55 -13.16
C THR A 60 -12.39 17.35 -12.63
N ALA A 61 -13.41 17.29 -13.49
CA ALA A 61 -14.77 16.99 -13.06
C ALA A 61 -14.89 15.58 -12.46
N ARG A 62 -14.25 14.58 -13.10
CA ARG A 62 -14.18 13.20 -12.59
C ARG A 62 -13.46 13.13 -11.25
N ASP A 63 -12.32 13.81 -11.15
CA ASP A 63 -11.50 13.85 -9.95
C ASP A 63 -12.21 14.55 -8.78
N PHE A 64 -12.89 15.66 -9.05
CA PHE A 64 -13.70 16.37 -8.06
C PHE A 64 -14.88 15.54 -7.55
N TYR A 65 -15.55 14.80 -8.43
CA TYR A 65 -16.63 13.88 -8.03
C TYR A 65 -16.13 12.80 -7.06
N GLY A 66 -15.00 12.16 -7.38
CA GLY A 66 -14.40 11.14 -6.50
C GLY A 66 -13.91 11.72 -5.18
N TRP A 67 -13.37 12.93 -5.17
CA TRP A 67 -12.99 13.63 -3.94
C TRP A 67 -14.18 13.93 -3.02
N LEU A 68 -15.34 14.29 -3.57
CA LEU A 68 -16.56 14.47 -2.78
C LEU A 68 -17.05 13.15 -2.15
N ILE A 69 -16.83 12.02 -2.83
CA ILE A 69 -17.14 10.69 -2.29
C ILE A 69 -16.31 10.41 -1.03
N ILE A 70 -15.02 10.74 -1.05
CA ILE A 70 -14.14 10.54 0.11
C ILE A 70 -14.60 11.38 1.30
N TRP A 71 -14.89 12.67 1.10
CA TRP A 71 -15.41 13.51 2.19
C TRP A 71 -16.72 12.99 2.77
N ARG A 72 -17.63 12.50 1.90
CA ARG A 72 -18.87 11.88 2.33
C ARG A 72 -18.61 10.64 3.20
N ASP A 73 -17.65 9.80 2.81
CA ASP A 73 -17.37 8.54 3.51
C ASP A 73 -16.61 8.81 4.84
N MET A 74 -15.65 9.73 4.87
CA MET A 74 -15.04 10.23 6.12
C MET A 74 -16.09 10.80 7.09
N LEU A 75 -17.08 11.56 6.59
CA LEU A 75 -18.17 12.06 7.42
C LEU A 75 -19.02 10.92 7.98
N LYS A 76 -19.34 9.89 7.18
CA LYS A 76 -20.09 8.72 7.65
C LYS A 76 -19.35 7.97 8.74
N MET A 77 -18.03 7.81 8.63
CA MET A 77 -17.20 7.18 9.66
C MET A 77 -17.38 7.92 10.99
N VAL A 78 -17.19 9.25 11.01
CA VAL A 78 -17.36 10.10 12.20
C VAL A 78 -18.76 9.94 12.80
N MET A 79 -19.79 9.81 11.97
CA MET A 79 -21.17 9.68 12.42
C MET A 79 -21.53 8.32 13.03
N ARG A 80 -20.66 7.29 12.95
CA ARG A 80 -20.93 5.97 13.56
C ARG A 80 -20.88 6.01 15.08
N ASP A 81 -19.84 6.62 15.63
CA ASP A 81 -19.69 6.88 17.06
C ASP A 81 -18.91 8.18 17.26
N PRO A 82 -19.61 9.33 17.18
CA PRO A 82 -18.96 10.64 17.25
C PRO A 82 -18.15 10.85 18.53
N MET A 83 -18.55 10.23 19.64
CA MET A 83 -17.90 10.42 20.93
C MET A 83 -16.59 9.65 21.00
N SER A 84 -16.59 8.35 20.69
CA SER A 84 -15.37 7.54 20.67
C SER A 84 -14.38 8.07 19.63
N ILE A 85 -14.87 8.51 18.47
CA ILE A 85 -14.03 9.08 17.42
C ILE A 85 -13.42 10.42 17.85
N LEU A 86 -14.19 11.31 18.49
CA LEU A 86 -13.66 12.56 19.01
C LEU A 86 -12.60 12.32 20.09
N LEU A 87 -12.85 11.41 21.03
CA LEU A 87 -11.89 11.05 22.07
C LEU A 87 -10.62 10.44 21.47
N GLY A 88 -10.78 9.54 20.49
CA GLY A 88 -9.67 8.97 19.74
C GLY A 88 -8.77 10.01 19.08
N LEU A 89 -9.34 11.14 18.60
CA LEU A 89 -8.55 12.22 17.99
C LEU A 89 -7.61 12.91 18.97
N PHE A 90 -7.97 12.94 20.26
CA PHE A 90 -7.13 13.51 21.31
C PHE A 90 -6.23 12.48 21.98
N GLU A 91 -6.63 11.22 22.03
CA GLU A 91 -5.85 10.12 22.61
C GLU A 91 -4.74 9.66 21.65
N TYR A 92 -5.04 9.52 20.36
CA TYR A 92 -4.17 8.87 19.39
C TYR A 92 -3.55 9.84 18.38
N ARG A 93 -2.22 9.98 18.45
CA ARG A 93 -1.43 10.77 17.49
C ARG A 93 -1.68 10.34 16.04
N TRP A 94 -1.63 9.03 15.76
CA TRP A 94 -1.81 8.46 14.42
C TRP A 94 -3.17 8.81 13.82
N PHE A 95 -4.21 8.97 14.63
CA PHE A 95 -5.55 9.21 14.10
C PHE A 95 -5.67 10.61 13.47
N SER A 96 -4.96 11.60 14.00
CA SER A 96 -4.95 12.95 13.43
C SER A 96 -4.40 13.02 12.01
N SER A 97 -3.44 12.16 11.65
CA SER A 97 -2.84 12.10 10.31
C SER A 97 -3.84 11.59 9.26
N TYR A 98 -4.90 10.87 9.64
CA TYR A 98 -5.97 10.47 8.71
C TYR A 98 -6.83 11.64 8.20
N LEU A 99 -6.69 12.85 8.77
CA LEU A 99 -7.22 14.08 8.16
C LEU A 99 -6.52 14.42 6.82
N ALA A 100 -5.35 13.84 6.56
CA ALA A 100 -4.59 13.98 5.31
C ALA A 100 -5.14 13.12 4.17
N CYS A 101 -6.12 12.25 4.41
CA CYS A 101 -6.74 11.36 3.42
C CYS A 101 -7.06 12.03 2.06
N PRO A 102 -7.65 13.24 2.00
CA PRO A 102 -7.88 13.92 0.73
C PRO A 102 -6.58 14.33 0.00
N ALA A 103 -5.53 14.72 0.73
CA ALA A 103 -4.23 15.06 0.14
C ALA A 103 -3.50 13.82 -0.37
N PHE A 104 -3.61 12.69 0.34
CA PHE A 104 -3.09 11.40 -0.13
C PHE A 104 -3.76 10.96 -1.44
N LEU A 105 -5.08 11.10 -1.56
CA LEU A 105 -5.79 10.82 -2.81
C LEU A 105 -5.25 11.68 -3.97
N ASP A 106 -5.08 12.98 -3.74
CA ASP A 106 -4.62 13.91 -4.77
C ASP A 106 -3.21 13.55 -5.26
N ARG A 107 -2.32 13.10 -4.36
CA ARG A 107 -0.95 12.62 -4.68
C ARG A 107 -0.97 11.32 -5.47
N ASN A 108 -1.80 10.35 -5.07
CA ASN A 108 -1.93 9.06 -5.74
C ASN A 108 -2.66 9.15 -7.09
N ASN A 109 -3.38 10.24 -7.34
CA ASN A 109 -4.00 10.52 -8.64
C ASN A 109 -3.22 11.54 -9.50
N LEU A 110 -2.06 12.02 -9.06
CA LEU A 110 -1.30 13.07 -9.74
C LEU A 110 -0.97 12.68 -11.20
N GLY A 111 -1.32 13.55 -12.15
CA GLY A 111 -1.00 13.39 -13.57
C GLY A 111 -1.91 12.46 -14.37
N PHE A 112 -2.74 11.64 -13.71
CA PHE A 112 -3.69 10.78 -14.41
C PHE A 112 -4.74 11.56 -15.20
N ARG A 113 -5.23 10.98 -16.29
CA ARG A 113 -6.23 11.57 -17.20
C ARG A 113 -7.35 10.60 -17.54
N GLY A 114 -8.49 11.15 -17.91
CA GLY A 114 -9.62 10.41 -18.46
C GLY A 114 -10.12 9.29 -17.55
N ARG A 115 -10.14 8.06 -18.08
CA ARG A 115 -10.68 6.89 -17.35
C ARG A 115 -9.75 6.33 -16.31
N ALA A 116 -8.45 6.60 -16.39
CA ALA A 116 -7.51 6.21 -15.35
C ALA A 116 -7.86 6.89 -14.02
N VAL A 117 -8.20 8.19 -14.04
CA VAL A 117 -8.71 8.92 -12.86
C VAL A 117 -9.92 8.20 -12.25
N THR A 118 -10.90 7.85 -13.08
CA THR A 118 -12.11 7.16 -12.60
C THR A 118 -11.78 5.80 -11.97
N MET A 119 -10.95 4.98 -12.61
CA MET A 119 -10.57 3.67 -12.09
C MET A 119 -9.83 3.81 -10.75
N ASN A 120 -8.84 4.70 -10.67
CA ASN A 120 -8.05 4.91 -9.45
C ASN A 120 -8.89 5.40 -8.27
N HIS A 121 -9.84 6.31 -8.50
CA HIS A 121 -10.79 6.73 -7.47
C HIS A 121 -11.67 5.58 -6.98
N MET A 122 -12.11 4.70 -7.88
CA MET A 122 -12.95 3.56 -7.50
C MET A 122 -12.19 2.55 -6.64
N LEU A 123 -10.94 2.25 -7.01
CA LEU A 123 -10.06 1.36 -6.27
C LEU A 123 -9.74 1.92 -4.87
N LEU A 124 -9.28 3.17 -4.80
CA LEU A 124 -8.97 3.79 -3.51
C LEU A 124 -10.22 3.96 -2.62
N ALA A 125 -11.40 4.20 -3.20
CA ALA A 125 -12.62 4.30 -2.40
C ALA A 125 -12.97 2.99 -1.66
N ASP A 126 -12.60 1.81 -2.19
CA ASP A 126 -12.75 0.55 -1.45
C ASP A 126 -11.77 0.45 -0.28
N VAL A 127 -10.50 0.81 -0.51
CA VAL A 127 -9.47 0.85 0.54
C VAL A 127 -9.89 1.79 1.67
N TYR A 128 -10.37 2.99 1.33
CA TYR A 128 -10.78 3.99 2.31
C TYR A 128 -11.98 3.51 3.15
N ARG A 129 -12.98 2.87 2.53
CA ARG A 129 -14.11 2.29 3.27
C ARG A 129 -13.65 1.24 4.29
N TYR A 130 -12.69 0.40 3.91
CA TYR A 130 -12.14 -0.58 4.82
C TYR A 130 -11.34 0.07 5.97
N VAL A 131 -10.53 1.08 5.66
CA VAL A 131 -9.79 1.85 6.67
C VAL A 131 -10.73 2.52 7.65
N GLU A 132 -11.80 3.16 7.16
CA GLU A 132 -12.86 3.77 7.98
C GLU A 132 -13.54 2.75 8.88
N ASP A 133 -13.84 1.55 8.36
CA ASP A 133 -14.40 0.44 9.12
C ASP A 133 -13.46 -0.01 10.24
N CYS A 134 -12.15 -0.15 9.96
CA CYS A 134 -11.16 -0.56 10.95
C CYS A 134 -10.94 0.50 12.01
N ILE A 135 -10.77 1.78 11.64
CA ILE A 135 -10.66 2.91 12.57
C ILE A 135 -11.85 2.95 13.51
N ALA A 136 -13.08 2.94 12.95
CA ALA A 136 -14.29 2.99 13.77
C ALA A 136 -14.37 1.78 14.71
N THR A 137 -14.08 0.58 14.21
CA THR A 137 -14.12 -0.67 15.02
C THR A 137 -13.13 -0.60 16.17
N LEU A 138 -11.87 -0.23 15.91
CA LEU A 138 -10.81 -0.14 16.91
C LEU A 138 -11.13 0.89 17.98
N LEU A 139 -11.56 2.10 17.59
CA LEU A 139 -11.89 3.17 18.54
C LEU A 139 -13.16 2.87 19.35
N MET A 140 -14.20 2.30 18.74
CA MET A 140 -15.40 1.88 19.48
C MET A 140 -15.09 0.77 20.49
N ALA A 141 -14.20 -0.17 20.15
CA ALA A 141 -13.86 -1.29 21.01
C ALA A 141 -12.87 -0.93 22.13
N ASP A 142 -12.16 0.18 21.99
CA ASP A 142 -11.08 0.59 22.90
C ASP A 142 -11.58 0.90 24.32
N LYS A 143 -11.08 0.13 25.27
CA LYS A 143 -11.41 0.27 26.70
C LYS A 143 -10.95 1.59 27.30
N ARG A 144 -9.97 2.29 26.71
CA ARG A 144 -9.50 3.59 27.22
C ARG A 144 -10.49 4.73 27.00
N ILE A 145 -11.25 4.68 25.91
CA ILE A 145 -12.14 5.78 25.48
C ILE A 145 -13.63 5.42 25.52
N GLY A 146 -13.99 4.28 26.13
CA GLY A 146 -15.38 3.93 26.43
C GLY A 146 -15.68 2.44 26.41
N GLY A 147 -14.96 1.64 25.60
CA GLY A 147 -15.03 0.18 25.57
C GLY A 147 -16.40 -0.40 25.24
N ASN A 148 -16.78 -0.43 23.95
CA ASN A 148 -18.02 -1.07 23.53
C ASN A 148 -17.90 -2.60 23.56
N GLU A 149 -18.37 -3.22 24.64
CA GLU A 149 -18.33 -4.68 24.85
C GLU A 149 -19.01 -5.49 23.73
N LYS A 150 -20.03 -4.95 23.04
CA LYS A 150 -20.67 -5.67 21.92
C LYS A 150 -19.77 -5.78 20.70
N VAL A 151 -18.91 -4.79 20.48
CA VAL A 151 -17.90 -4.81 19.41
C VAL A 151 -16.73 -5.66 19.87
N ASN A 152 -16.27 -5.45 21.11
CA ASN A 152 -15.15 -6.16 21.69
C ASN A 152 -15.38 -7.68 21.75
N SER A 153 -16.60 -8.12 22.08
CA SER A 153 -16.99 -9.53 22.14
C SER A 153 -16.98 -10.26 20.80
N LYS A 154 -16.66 -9.58 19.70
CA LYS A 154 -16.55 -10.16 18.35
C LYS A 154 -15.24 -9.82 17.66
N LEU A 155 -14.37 -9.04 18.30
CA LEU A 155 -13.17 -8.51 17.68
C LEU A 155 -12.00 -9.47 17.88
N LEU A 156 -11.52 -10.07 16.80
CA LEU A 156 -10.28 -10.85 16.81
C LEU A 156 -9.19 -10.03 16.13
N LEU A 157 -8.04 -9.91 16.78
CA LEU A 157 -6.89 -9.19 16.26
C LEU A 157 -5.90 -10.17 15.64
N PHE A 158 -5.20 -9.71 14.62
CA PHE A 158 -4.05 -10.41 14.06
C PHE A 158 -2.99 -9.42 13.64
N ASP A 159 -1.77 -9.91 13.49
CA ASP A 159 -0.64 -9.12 13.04
C ASP A 159 -0.89 -8.59 11.63
N GLU A 160 -0.45 -7.36 11.33
CA GLU A 160 -0.72 -6.73 10.05
C GLU A 160 -0.08 -7.45 8.85
N MET A 161 0.99 -8.23 9.07
CA MET A 161 1.58 -9.05 8.02
C MET A 161 0.85 -10.39 7.81
N THR A 162 -0.23 -10.63 8.56
CA THR A 162 -1.08 -11.81 8.45
C THR A 162 -2.28 -11.51 7.57
N MET A 163 -2.56 -12.38 6.61
CA MET A 163 -3.71 -12.17 5.73
C MET A 163 -5.04 -12.47 6.45
N ALA A 164 -6.14 -11.93 5.94
CA ALA A 164 -7.44 -11.99 6.58
C ALA A 164 -8.30 -13.22 6.20
N GLN A 165 -7.88 -14.03 5.22
CA GLN A 165 -8.69 -15.12 4.62
C GLN A 165 -9.14 -16.16 5.64
N MET A 166 -8.36 -16.44 6.69
CA MET A 166 -8.80 -17.34 7.77
C MET A 166 -10.10 -16.85 8.44
N MET A 167 -10.35 -15.54 8.47
CA MET A 167 -11.61 -14.99 9.00
C MET A 167 -12.83 -15.37 8.17
N ALA A 168 -12.66 -15.85 6.94
CA ALA A 168 -13.75 -16.39 6.13
C ALA A 168 -14.37 -17.65 6.74
N GLY A 169 -13.67 -18.36 7.63
CA GLY A 169 -14.23 -19.46 8.39
C GLY A 169 -14.97 -19.03 9.66
N PHE A 170 -14.93 -17.75 10.04
CA PHE A 170 -15.53 -17.21 11.26
C PHE A 170 -16.44 -15.99 10.96
N PRO A 171 -17.59 -16.18 10.27
CA PRO A 171 -18.48 -15.09 9.84
C PRO A 171 -19.07 -14.21 10.96
N GLY A 172 -19.16 -14.73 12.18
CA GLY A 172 -19.67 -14.02 13.35
C GLY A 172 -18.62 -13.14 14.05
N LEU A 173 -17.33 -13.36 13.75
CA LEU A 173 -16.22 -12.54 14.22
C LEU A 173 -15.89 -11.40 13.24
N LYS A 174 -15.25 -10.37 13.78
CA LYS A 174 -14.64 -9.28 13.02
C LYS A 174 -13.14 -9.36 13.22
N GLY A 175 -12.43 -9.78 12.18
CA GLY A 175 -10.98 -9.74 12.13
C GLY A 175 -10.46 -8.34 11.82
N VAL A 176 -9.48 -7.86 12.57
CA VAL A 176 -8.78 -6.60 12.29
C VAL A 176 -7.27 -6.80 12.42
N PRO A 177 -6.49 -6.47 11.37
CA PRO A 177 -5.04 -6.39 11.48
C PRO A 177 -4.67 -5.19 12.36
N TYR A 178 -4.06 -5.46 13.51
CA TYR A 178 -4.08 -4.54 14.65
C TYR A 178 -3.18 -3.32 14.46
N GLN A 179 -2.01 -3.51 13.85
CA GLN A 179 -1.03 -2.46 13.60
C GLN A 179 -1.24 -1.75 12.25
N LEU A 180 -2.12 -2.28 11.40
CA LEU A 180 -2.36 -1.74 10.05
C LEU A 180 -2.73 -0.26 10.06
N ILE A 181 -3.66 0.13 10.94
CA ILE A 181 -4.11 1.52 11.05
C ILE A 181 -3.09 2.39 11.80
N PRO A 182 -2.61 2.01 12.99
CA PRO A 182 -1.79 2.91 13.79
C PRO A 182 -0.34 3.03 13.34
N VAL A 183 0.15 2.11 12.52
CA VAL A 183 1.56 2.04 12.09
C VAL A 183 1.69 2.00 10.58
N PHE A 184 1.11 0.98 9.93
CA PHE A 184 1.42 0.69 8.53
C PHE A 184 0.84 1.73 7.56
N LEU A 185 -0.48 1.84 7.44
CA LEU A 185 -1.14 2.75 6.48
C LEU A 185 -0.92 4.21 6.81
N VAL A 186 -0.83 4.57 8.10
CA VAL A 186 -0.58 5.95 8.48
C VAL A 186 0.82 6.42 8.04
N SER A 187 1.81 5.51 7.97
CA SER A 187 3.15 5.82 7.45
C SER A 187 3.18 6.20 5.97
N GLU A 188 2.19 5.74 5.20
CA GLU A 188 2.00 6.16 3.81
C GLU A 188 1.34 7.54 3.68
N LEU A 189 0.50 7.89 4.66
CA LEU A 189 -0.21 9.16 4.71
C LEU A 189 0.66 10.30 5.21
N ASP A 190 1.50 10.03 6.21
CA ASP A 190 2.32 11.01 6.93
C ASP A 190 3.71 10.42 7.19
N GLN A 191 4.70 10.89 6.42
CA GLN A 191 6.08 10.39 6.49
C GLN A 191 6.74 10.54 7.86
N LEU A 192 6.25 11.43 8.74
CA LEU A 192 6.88 11.71 10.03
C LEU A 192 6.20 10.98 11.20
N ILE A 193 5.17 10.17 10.91
CA ILE A 193 4.32 9.62 11.97
C ILE A 193 5.03 8.55 12.81
N CYS A 194 5.90 7.74 12.19
CA CYS A 194 6.56 6.60 12.81
C CYS A 194 7.84 6.99 13.59
N ILE A 195 8.41 8.17 13.34
CA ILE A 195 9.66 8.63 14.01
C ILE A 195 9.60 8.48 15.53
N PRO A 196 8.53 8.92 16.24
CA PRO A 196 8.44 8.75 17.69
C PRO A 196 8.36 7.28 18.15
N TYR A 197 7.83 6.39 17.31
CA TYR A 197 7.81 4.95 17.61
C TYR A 197 9.21 4.37 17.51
N ILE A 198 9.94 4.72 16.44
CA ILE A 198 11.32 4.30 16.21
C ILE A 198 12.22 4.76 17.36
N ASP A 199 12.20 6.07 17.66
CA ASP A 199 13.00 6.67 18.74
C ASP A 199 12.72 6.01 20.10
N ALA A 200 11.46 5.64 20.35
CA ALA A 200 11.09 4.98 21.60
C ALA A 200 11.81 3.63 21.74
N VAL A 201 11.81 2.74 20.74
CA VAL A 201 12.44 1.42 20.86
C VAL A 201 13.96 1.52 20.89
N GLU A 202 14.54 2.38 20.05
CA GLU A 202 15.99 2.59 20.01
C GLU A 202 16.52 3.12 21.35
N SER A 203 15.73 3.95 22.07
CA SER A 203 16.09 4.40 23.42
C SER A 203 16.20 3.27 24.46
N TYR A 204 15.56 2.12 24.22
CA TYR A 204 15.69 0.90 25.03
C TYR A 204 16.81 -0.03 24.54
N GLY A 205 17.56 0.37 23.51
CA GLY A 205 18.75 -0.33 23.04
C GLY A 205 18.55 -1.22 21.81
N LEU A 206 17.41 -1.12 21.11
CA LEU A 206 17.29 -1.75 19.79
C LEU A 206 18.23 -1.04 18.80
N PRO A 207 19.08 -1.76 18.06
CA PRO A 207 19.94 -1.16 17.05
C PRO A 207 19.17 -0.51 15.89
N ALA A 208 19.66 0.65 15.44
CA ALA A 208 19.09 1.42 14.33
C ALA A 208 19.27 0.76 12.93
N ASP A 209 19.98 -0.37 12.84
CA ASP A 209 20.06 -1.18 11.61
C ASP A 209 18.91 -2.20 11.48
N THR A 210 17.91 -2.12 12.37
CA THR A 210 16.69 -2.91 12.30
C THR A 210 15.70 -2.27 11.33
N CYS A 211 14.91 -3.08 10.63
CA CYS A 211 13.85 -2.59 9.74
C CYS A 211 12.88 -1.65 10.49
N PRO A 212 12.55 -0.46 9.94
CA PRO A 212 11.63 0.47 10.59
C PRO A 212 10.19 -0.02 10.76
N VAL A 213 9.72 -1.01 10.00
CA VAL A 213 8.38 -1.62 10.18
C VAL A 213 8.26 -2.31 11.55
N PRO A 214 9.00 -3.41 11.84
CA PRO A 214 8.94 -4.07 13.14
C PRO A 214 9.41 -3.17 14.29
N THR A 215 10.30 -2.22 14.01
CA THR A 215 10.72 -1.21 14.97
C THR A 215 9.57 -0.27 15.34
N SER A 216 8.78 0.19 14.37
CA SER A 216 7.62 1.05 14.61
C SER A 216 6.48 0.30 15.30
N GLU A 217 6.22 -0.96 14.95
CA GLU A 217 5.28 -1.82 15.68
C GLU A 217 5.69 -1.96 17.14
N SER A 218 6.95 -2.34 17.39
CA SER A 218 7.50 -2.48 18.74
C SER A 218 7.41 -1.17 19.51
N GLY A 219 7.68 -0.04 18.84
CA GLY A 219 7.58 1.31 19.40
C GLY A 219 6.17 1.68 19.78
N SER A 220 5.21 1.40 18.90
CA SER A 220 3.79 1.62 19.15
C SER A 220 3.29 0.83 20.36
N ALA A 221 3.84 -0.37 20.61
CA ALA A 221 3.55 -1.13 21.83
C ALA A 221 4.21 -0.50 23.07
N ILE A 222 5.47 -0.06 22.97
CA ILE A 222 6.20 0.56 24.10
C ILE A 222 5.54 1.86 24.56
N VAL A 223 5.14 2.74 23.64
CA VAL A 223 4.49 4.01 23.97
C VAL A 223 2.97 3.87 24.18
N ASP A 224 2.45 2.65 24.12
CA ASP A 224 1.04 2.32 24.29
C ASP A 224 0.10 3.05 23.31
N ALA A 225 0.50 3.16 22.04
CA ALA A 225 -0.23 3.87 20.98
C ALA A 225 -1.35 3.05 20.32
N LEU A 226 -1.47 1.76 20.63
CA LEU A 226 -2.48 0.88 20.02
C LEU A 226 -3.76 0.79 20.89
N PRO A 227 -4.97 0.71 20.31
CA PRO A 227 -6.23 0.59 21.06
C PRO A 227 -6.33 -0.61 22.02
N HIS A 228 -6.88 -0.44 23.23
CA HIS A 228 -7.00 -1.53 24.22
C HIS A 228 -8.28 -2.35 23.94
N CYS A 229 -8.22 -3.26 22.99
CA CYS A 229 -9.37 -4.03 22.54
C CYS A 229 -9.01 -5.42 22.01
N GLY A 230 -10.03 -6.23 21.71
CA GLY A 230 -9.89 -7.54 21.10
C GLY A 230 -10.00 -8.70 22.11
N LEU A 231 -10.43 -9.84 21.60
CA LEU A 231 -10.54 -11.11 22.34
C LEU A 231 -9.22 -11.85 22.42
N GLY A 232 -8.39 -11.72 21.39
CA GLY A 232 -7.12 -12.42 21.22
C GLY A 232 -6.34 -11.82 20.05
N PHE A 233 -5.05 -12.16 19.97
CA PHE A 233 -4.14 -11.71 18.92
C PHE A 233 -3.45 -12.90 18.24
N ILE A 234 -3.51 -12.97 16.91
CA ILE A 234 -2.75 -13.95 16.14
C ILE A 234 -1.48 -13.28 15.63
N SER A 235 -0.35 -13.65 16.22
CA SER A 235 0.97 -13.21 15.78
C SER A 235 1.50 -14.07 14.63
N THR A 236 2.51 -13.59 13.93
CA THR A 236 3.05 -14.28 12.75
C THR A 236 4.58 -14.24 12.69
N SER A 237 5.15 -15.29 12.12
CA SER A 237 6.61 -15.44 11.85
C SER A 237 7.06 -14.75 10.56
N THR A 238 6.27 -13.81 10.04
CA THR A 238 6.30 -13.41 8.63
C THR A 238 6.31 -11.90 8.49
N PRO A 239 6.94 -11.34 7.43
CA PRO A 239 7.64 -12.04 6.35
C PRO A 239 9.07 -12.48 6.73
N CYS A 240 9.65 -11.94 7.80
CA CYS A 240 11.05 -12.16 8.17
C CYS A 240 11.27 -12.13 9.68
N ASP A 241 12.49 -12.45 10.12
CA ASP A 241 12.91 -12.45 11.53
C ASP A 241 12.62 -11.13 12.27
N GLY A 242 12.61 -10.00 11.57
CA GLY A 242 12.27 -8.70 12.16
C GLY A 242 10.83 -8.68 12.70
N SER A 243 9.87 -9.15 11.91
CA SER A 243 8.45 -9.21 12.28
C SER A 243 8.19 -10.30 13.33
N ASP A 244 8.88 -11.44 13.22
CA ASP A 244 8.83 -12.48 14.25
C ASP A 244 9.28 -11.94 15.61
N MET A 245 10.36 -11.15 15.64
CA MET A 245 10.84 -10.53 16.88
C MET A 245 9.91 -9.43 17.42
N ALA A 246 9.24 -8.66 16.54
CA ALA A 246 8.27 -7.63 16.95
C ALA A 246 7.09 -8.22 17.72
N THR A 247 6.69 -9.45 17.40
CA THR A 247 5.65 -10.21 18.13
C THR A 247 5.90 -10.25 19.64
N SER A 248 7.16 -10.40 20.06
CA SER A 248 7.49 -10.48 21.50
C SER A 248 7.18 -9.18 22.26
N PHE A 249 7.28 -8.02 21.60
CA PHE A 249 6.89 -6.73 22.18
C PHE A 249 5.36 -6.63 22.30
N GLN A 250 4.64 -7.06 21.26
CA GLN A 250 3.17 -7.08 21.26
C GLN A 250 2.63 -8.01 22.34
N GLU A 251 3.11 -9.26 22.41
CA GLU A 251 2.68 -10.25 23.39
C GLU A 251 2.87 -9.72 24.82
N ARG A 252 4.03 -9.11 25.12
CA ARG A 252 4.33 -8.58 26.44
C ARG A 252 3.40 -7.44 26.85
N ARG A 253 2.93 -6.64 25.88
CA ARG A 253 1.92 -5.61 26.09
C ARG A 253 0.53 -6.23 26.26
N LEU A 254 0.11 -7.10 25.35
CA LEU A 254 -1.21 -7.74 25.34
C LEU A 254 -1.46 -8.59 26.60
N LYS A 255 -0.42 -9.25 27.12
CA LYS A 255 -0.48 -9.97 28.40
C LYS A 255 -0.90 -9.08 29.57
N LYS A 256 -0.48 -7.81 29.59
CA LYS A 256 -0.90 -6.84 30.62
C LYS A 256 -2.38 -6.45 30.48
N LEU A 257 -2.91 -6.54 29.26
CA LEU A 257 -4.32 -6.27 28.94
C LEU A 257 -5.21 -7.51 29.12
N GLY A 258 -4.63 -8.67 29.46
CA GLY A 258 -5.34 -9.94 29.57
C GLY A 258 -5.77 -10.52 28.22
N ILE A 259 -5.13 -10.12 27.13
CA ILE A 259 -5.44 -10.59 25.77
C ILE A 259 -4.47 -11.74 25.44
N PRO A 260 -4.97 -12.97 25.16
CA PRO A 260 -4.14 -14.09 24.78
C PRO A 260 -3.60 -13.95 23.35
N THR A 261 -2.44 -14.55 23.09
CA THR A 261 -1.77 -14.54 21.79
C THR A 261 -1.56 -15.96 21.27
N PHE A 262 -1.77 -16.17 19.97
CA PHE A 262 -1.44 -17.41 19.25
C PHE A 262 -0.34 -17.15 18.20
N PRO A 263 0.81 -17.84 18.26
CA PRO A 263 1.85 -17.73 17.25
C PRO A 263 1.55 -18.61 16.03
N LEU A 264 1.18 -17.98 14.91
CA LEU A 264 1.04 -18.66 13.61
C LEU A 264 2.39 -18.71 12.90
N THR A 265 2.99 -19.89 12.87
CA THR A 265 4.35 -20.15 12.42
C THR A 265 4.37 -20.97 11.15
N LEU A 266 4.57 -20.30 10.02
CA LEU A 266 4.48 -20.94 8.72
C LEU A 266 5.88 -21.23 8.15
N PRO A 267 6.09 -22.35 7.44
CA PRO A 267 7.40 -22.73 6.91
C PRO A 267 8.01 -21.76 5.89
N VAL A 268 9.32 -21.50 6.02
CA VAL A 268 10.07 -20.64 5.07
C VAL A 268 10.31 -21.35 3.72
N ARG A 269 10.41 -22.69 3.72
CA ARG A 269 10.68 -23.51 2.53
C ARG A 269 9.40 -23.99 1.86
N TYR A 270 8.57 -23.06 1.40
CA TYR A 270 7.23 -23.35 0.89
C TYR A 270 7.15 -24.20 -0.39
N ASP A 271 8.27 -24.50 -1.06
CA ASP A 271 8.31 -25.41 -2.22
C ASP A 271 8.35 -26.89 -1.81
N ASP A 272 8.70 -27.17 -0.56
CA ASP A 272 8.72 -28.52 -0.02
C ASP A 272 7.31 -28.87 0.46
N GLU A 273 6.62 -29.77 -0.27
CA GLU A 273 5.27 -30.21 0.07
C GLU A 273 5.19 -30.91 1.44
N ASP A 274 6.32 -31.42 1.97
CA ASP A 274 6.36 -31.95 3.33
C ASP A 274 6.20 -30.84 4.37
N THR A 275 6.59 -29.60 4.03
CA THR A 275 6.45 -28.44 4.93
C THR A 275 5.02 -27.87 4.92
N VAL A 276 4.30 -27.97 3.80
CA VAL A 276 2.90 -27.51 3.69
C VAL A 276 2.01 -28.22 4.71
N GLU A 277 2.27 -29.50 4.98
CA GLU A 277 1.53 -30.26 5.98
C GLU A 277 1.74 -29.70 7.40
N CYS A 278 2.96 -29.26 7.73
CA CYS A 278 3.22 -28.56 8.99
C CYS A 278 2.47 -27.23 9.06
N GLY A 279 2.46 -26.44 7.98
CA GLY A 279 1.71 -25.19 7.90
C GLY A 279 0.20 -25.39 8.03
N ALA A 280 -0.34 -26.45 7.41
CA ALA A 280 -1.74 -26.83 7.51
C ALA A 280 -2.12 -27.27 8.94
N GLN A 281 -1.27 -28.02 9.62
CA GLN A 281 -1.46 -28.39 11.03
C GLN A 281 -1.46 -27.17 11.95
N ASP A 282 -0.56 -26.21 11.72
CA ASP A 282 -0.54 -24.98 12.52
C ASP A 282 -1.76 -24.10 12.28
N MET A 283 -2.26 -24.06 11.04
CA MET A 283 -3.53 -23.42 10.70
C MET A 283 -4.70 -24.08 11.45
N TRP A 284 -4.74 -25.42 11.52
CA TRP A 284 -5.75 -26.14 12.30
C TRP A 284 -5.68 -25.84 13.80
N HIS A 285 -4.47 -25.74 14.36
CA HIS A 285 -4.29 -25.33 15.76
C HIS A 285 -4.77 -23.90 16.00
N CYS A 286 -4.50 -22.99 15.07
CA CYS A 286 -4.99 -21.61 15.13
C CYS A 286 -6.53 -21.57 15.09
N ILE A 287 -7.15 -22.28 14.15
CA ILE A 287 -8.62 -22.42 14.04
C ILE A 287 -9.20 -22.91 15.36
N LYS A 288 -8.66 -24.02 15.89
CA LYS A 288 -9.11 -24.59 17.17
C LYS A 288 -8.97 -23.61 18.33
N TRP A 289 -7.87 -22.87 18.38
CA TRP A 289 -7.66 -21.85 19.41
C TRP A 289 -8.71 -20.72 19.32
N VAL A 290 -9.05 -20.25 18.11
CA VAL A 290 -10.11 -19.26 17.91
C VAL A 290 -11.47 -19.83 18.34
N GLU A 291 -11.78 -21.09 18.02
CA GLU A 291 -13.03 -21.73 18.46
C GLU A 291 -13.13 -21.84 19.99
N GLU A 292 -12.03 -22.20 20.65
CA GLU A 292 -11.98 -22.32 22.12
C GLU A 292 -12.08 -20.95 22.81
N LEU A 293 -11.45 -19.93 22.23
CA LEU A 293 -11.46 -18.57 22.74
C LEU A 293 -12.83 -17.89 22.60
N THR A 294 -13.51 -18.09 21.47
CA THR A 294 -14.70 -17.30 21.10
C THR A 294 -16.01 -18.09 21.20
N GLY A 295 -15.95 -19.43 21.16
CA GLY A 295 -17.10 -20.31 21.06
C GLY A 295 -17.70 -20.40 19.64
N GLU A 296 -17.22 -19.59 18.69
CA GLU A 296 -17.64 -19.67 17.28
C GLU A 296 -17.00 -20.89 16.61
N LYS A 297 -17.74 -21.55 15.72
CA LYS A 297 -17.27 -22.74 14.99
C LYS A 297 -16.94 -22.41 13.55
N TRP A 298 -15.94 -23.10 13.01
CA TRP A 298 -15.54 -22.94 11.62
C TRP A 298 -16.70 -23.24 10.66
N ASP A 299 -17.02 -22.28 9.79
CA ASP A 299 -18.09 -22.37 8.79
C ASP A 299 -17.51 -22.60 7.39
N TRP A 300 -17.60 -23.85 6.93
CA TRP A 300 -17.14 -24.26 5.61
C TRP A 300 -17.95 -23.66 4.45
N GLU A 301 -19.26 -23.48 4.63
CA GLU A 301 -20.11 -22.91 3.58
C GLU A 301 -19.77 -21.43 3.35
N HIS A 302 -19.57 -20.69 4.44
CA HIS A 302 -19.13 -19.30 4.37
C HIS A 302 -17.71 -19.19 3.80
N TYR A 303 -16.78 -20.02 4.30
CA TYR A 303 -15.41 -20.06 3.83
C TYR A 303 -15.34 -20.26 2.31
N PHE A 304 -16.00 -21.31 1.79
CA PHE A 304 -16.00 -21.57 0.34
C PHE A 304 -16.70 -20.49 -0.48
N THR A 305 -17.73 -19.84 0.07
CA THR A 305 -18.38 -18.69 -0.59
C THR A 305 -17.40 -17.52 -0.77
N VAL A 306 -16.59 -17.24 0.25
CA VAL A 306 -15.56 -16.18 0.21
C VAL A 306 -14.41 -16.58 -0.72
N ILE A 307 -13.89 -17.80 -0.63
CA ILE A 307 -12.78 -18.24 -1.47
C ILE A 307 -13.16 -18.29 -2.96
N LYS A 308 -14.39 -18.69 -3.32
CA LYS A 308 -14.89 -18.59 -4.71
C LYS A 308 -14.85 -17.15 -5.24
N ARG A 309 -15.17 -16.18 -4.39
CA ARG A 309 -15.08 -14.75 -4.73
C ARG A 309 -13.62 -14.31 -4.91
N PHE A 310 -12.74 -14.71 -3.99
CA PHE A 310 -11.32 -14.40 -4.06
C PHE A 310 -10.65 -15.00 -5.31
N ASN A 311 -11.05 -16.21 -5.69
CA ASN A 311 -10.66 -16.87 -6.94
C ASN A 311 -11.06 -16.06 -8.17
N GLU A 312 -12.28 -15.50 -8.19
CA GLU A 312 -12.74 -14.59 -9.25
C GLU A 312 -11.95 -13.27 -9.29
N GLN A 313 -11.66 -12.67 -8.13
CA GLN A 313 -10.80 -11.49 -8.03
C GLN A 313 -9.40 -11.78 -8.60
N THR A 314 -8.83 -12.93 -8.25
CA THR A 314 -7.52 -13.39 -8.75
C THR A 314 -7.53 -13.59 -10.26
N LYS A 315 -8.61 -14.13 -10.84
CA LYS A 315 -8.75 -14.25 -12.29
C LYS A 315 -8.72 -12.89 -12.99
N MET A 316 -9.45 -11.90 -12.46
CA MET A 316 -9.45 -10.55 -13.06
C MET A 316 -8.10 -9.83 -12.90
N GLU A 317 -7.35 -10.15 -11.85
CA GLU A 317 -5.98 -9.68 -11.69
C GLU A 317 -5.06 -10.24 -12.78
N MET A 318 -5.19 -11.53 -13.13
CA MET A 318 -4.44 -12.12 -14.24
C MET A 318 -4.75 -11.43 -15.58
N GLU A 319 -6.01 -11.09 -15.85
CA GLU A 319 -6.40 -10.33 -17.05
C GLU A 319 -5.75 -8.93 -17.09
N LYS A 320 -5.57 -8.29 -15.92
CA LYS A 320 -4.84 -7.01 -15.82
C LYS A 320 -3.37 -7.19 -16.16
N TRP A 321 -2.73 -8.26 -15.68
CA TRP A 321 -1.32 -8.56 -15.97
C TRP A 321 -1.11 -8.78 -17.47
N GLU A 322 -2.00 -9.56 -18.09
CA GLU A 322 -2.03 -9.77 -19.54
C GLU A 322 -2.21 -8.45 -20.30
N MET A 323 -3.00 -7.51 -19.80
CA MET A 323 -3.15 -6.21 -20.44
C MET A 323 -1.90 -5.33 -20.26
N ASN A 324 -1.30 -5.32 -19.07
CA ASN A 324 -0.13 -4.49 -18.80
C ASN A 324 1.13 -4.99 -19.51
N SER A 325 1.22 -6.27 -19.88
CA SER A 325 2.30 -6.80 -20.71
C SER A 325 2.24 -6.31 -22.17
N THR A 326 1.08 -5.81 -22.62
CA THR A 326 0.94 -5.23 -23.96
C THR A 326 1.61 -3.85 -24.09
N PRO A 327 1.75 -3.31 -25.32
CA PRO A 327 2.24 -1.95 -25.53
C PRO A 327 1.37 -0.83 -24.93
N HIS A 328 0.14 -1.12 -24.47
CA HIS A 328 -0.83 -0.12 -24.02
C HIS A 328 -1.42 -0.44 -22.62
N PRO A 329 -0.62 -0.42 -21.55
CA PRO A 329 -1.11 -0.67 -20.19
C PRO A 329 -2.18 0.37 -19.80
N GLN A 330 -3.20 -0.06 -19.04
CA GLN A 330 -4.35 0.78 -18.69
C GLN A 330 -4.56 0.99 -17.20
N LEU A 331 -4.11 0.06 -16.37
CA LEU A 331 -4.24 0.13 -14.91
C LEU A 331 -2.86 -0.03 -14.28
N ILE A 332 -2.23 1.11 -13.99
CA ILE A 332 -0.87 1.25 -13.48
C ILE A 332 -0.81 2.36 -12.43
N GLY A 333 0.26 2.37 -11.64
CA GLY A 333 0.55 3.39 -10.64
C GLY A 333 -0.04 3.11 -9.26
N PRO A 334 0.14 4.05 -8.33
CA PRO A 334 0.16 3.74 -6.89
C PRO A 334 -1.24 3.45 -6.33
N ALA A 335 -2.28 4.05 -6.90
CA ALA A 335 -3.66 3.76 -6.50
C ALA A 335 -4.03 2.28 -6.71
N TYR A 336 -3.53 1.68 -7.78
CA TYR A 336 -3.74 0.26 -8.06
C TYR A 336 -2.82 -0.62 -7.19
N GLU A 337 -1.54 -0.26 -7.08
CA GLU A 337 -0.52 -0.93 -6.26
C GLU A 337 -1.03 -1.11 -4.81
N LEU A 338 -1.48 0.00 -4.19
CA LEU A 338 -2.07 -0.01 -2.84
C LEU A 338 -3.36 -0.84 -2.75
N PHE A 339 -4.25 -0.69 -3.74
CA PHE A 339 -5.48 -1.49 -3.77
C PHE A 339 -5.18 -2.97 -3.85
N ARG A 340 -4.16 -3.40 -4.62
CA ARG A 340 -3.84 -4.81 -4.77
C ARG A 340 -3.35 -5.43 -3.47
N LYS A 341 -2.46 -4.75 -2.75
CA LYS A 341 -1.98 -5.21 -1.43
C LYS A 341 -3.14 -5.36 -0.47
N TRP A 342 -3.93 -4.30 -0.33
CA TRP A 342 -5.13 -4.29 0.51
C TRP A 342 -6.13 -5.40 0.11
N ASN A 343 -6.48 -5.52 -1.17
CA ASN A 343 -7.46 -6.50 -1.62
C ASN A 343 -6.98 -7.94 -1.38
N TYR A 344 -5.69 -8.19 -1.60
CA TYR A 344 -5.14 -9.53 -1.44
C TYR A 344 -4.99 -9.93 0.02
N GLU A 345 -4.48 -9.04 0.86
CA GLU A 345 -4.10 -9.36 2.24
C GLU A 345 -5.22 -9.08 3.24
N MET A 346 -5.93 -7.95 3.08
CA MET A 346 -6.87 -7.44 4.09
C MET A 346 -8.33 -7.74 3.77
N ASP A 347 -8.71 -7.64 2.51
CA ASP A 347 -10.06 -8.05 2.06
C ASP A 347 -10.11 -9.56 1.87
N GLY A 348 -9.23 -10.14 1.06
CA GLY A 348 -9.20 -11.58 0.83
C GLY A 348 -10.51 -12.16 0.30
N GLY A 349 -11.34 -11.32 -0.35
CA GLY A 349 -12.68 -11.68 -0.78
C GLY A 349 -13.75 -11.60 0.31
N LEU A 350 -13.46 -11.14 1.53
CA LEU A 350 -14.44 -11.06 2.63
C LEU A 350 -15.61 -10.12 2.29
N ASN A 351 -15.34 -8.96 1.67
CA ASN A 351 -16.37 -7.99 1.35
C ASN A 351 -16.98 -8.21 -0.06
N PRO A 352 -18.26 -8.62 -0.18
CA PRO A 352 -18.89 -8.84 -1.47
C PRO A 352 -19.06 -7.57 -2.31
N ASP A 353 -19.09 -6.39 -1.69
CA ASP A 353 -19.30 -5.13 -2.43
C ASP A 353 -18.10 -4.75 -3.32
N VAL A 354 -16.91 -5.23 -2.99
CA VAL A 354 -15.67 -4.99 -3.74
C VAL A 354 -15.76 -5.54 -5.17
N MET A 355 -16.53 -6.63 -5.38
CA MET A 355 -16.77 -7.19 -6.72
C MET A 355 -17.44 -6.19 -7.67
N LYS A 356 -18.29 -5.29 -7.16
CA LYS A 356 -18.90 -4.24 -7.98
C LYS A 356 -17.84 -3.30 -8.55
N THR A 357 -16.77 -3.03 -7.80
CA THR A 357 -15.63 -2.25 -8.27
C THR A 357 -14.83 -3.03 -9.30
N PHE A 358 -14.49 -4.29 -9.03
CA PHE A 358 -13.80 -5.17 -9.98
C PHE A 358 -14.48 -5.19 -11.35
N TYR A 359 -15.78 -5.47 -11.43
CA TYR A 359 -16.50 -5.50 -12.72
C TYR A 359 -16.49 -4.16 -13.45
N LYS A 360 -16.66 -3.05 -12.71
CA LYS A 360 -16.68 -1.71 -13.32
C LYS A 360 -15.29 -1.27 -13.78
N VAL A 361 -14.25 -1.49 -12.98
CA VAL A 361 -12.86 -1.19 -13.33
C VAL A 361 -12.43 -2.05 -14.52
N ARG A 362 -12.70 -3.35 -14.49
CA ARG A 362 -12.48 -4.26 -15.63
C ARG A 362 -13.12 -3.75 -16.92
N LYS A 363 -14.40 -3.36 -16.88
CA LYS A 363 -15.10 -2.79 -18.04
C LYS A 363 -14.44 -1.50 -18.56
N LEU A 364 -14.06 -0.60 -17.65
CA LEU A 364 -13.39 0.66 -18.01
C LEU A 364 -12.01 0.40 -18.59
N MET A 365 -11.27 -0.56 -18.02
CA MET A 365 -9.95 -1.00 -18.41
C MET A 365 -9.95 -1.52 -19.87
N TYR A 366 -10.79 -2.51 -20.20
CA TYR A 366 -10.92 -3.03 -21.57
C TYR A 366 -11.34 -1.96 -22.58
N LYS A 367 -12.34 -1.13 -22.25
CA LYS A 367 -12.73 -0.04 -23.15
C LYS A 367 -11.58 0.96 -23.34
N SER A 368 -10.70 1.16 -22.35
CA SER A 368 -9.58 2.12 -22.44
C SER A 368 -8.48 1.54 -23.31
N TYR A 369 -8.26 0.24 -23.18
CA TYR A 369 -7.39 -0.55 -24.04
C TYR A 369 -7.81 -0.52 -25.51
N GLU A 370 -9.08 -0.80 -25.81
CA GLU A 370 -9.64 -0.75 -27.17
C GLU A 370 -9.47 0.62 -27.84
N GLN A 371 -9.60 1.69 -27.06
CA GLN A 371 -9.47 3.06 -27.52
C GLN A 371 -8.02 3.58 -27.45
N ARG A 372 -7.06 2.75 -27.03
CA ARG A 372 -5.65 3.09 -26.84
C ARG A 372 -5.47 4.38 -26.03
N CYS A 373 -6.24 4.51 -24.95
CA CYS A 373 -6.13 5.65 -24.07
C CYS A 373 -4.76 5.65 -23.36
N ASN A 374 -4.19 6.84 -23.17
CA ASN A 374 -3.03 7.02 -22.31
C ASN A 374 -3.52 7.33 -20.87
N PRO A 375 -3.02 6.60 -19.84
CA PRO A 375 -3.35 6.89 -18.45
C PRO A 375 -2.90 8.28 -17.99
N TYR A 376 -1.78 8.77 -18.53
CA TYR A 376 -1.19 10.08 -18.23
C TYR A 376 -1.36 11.05 -19.41
N ARG A 377 -1.08 12.34 -19.18
CA ARG A 377 -1.13 13.37 -20.25
C ARG A 377 -0.17 13.07 -21.40
N HIS A 378 1.02 12.59 -21.07
CA HIS A 378 2.07 12.25 -22.03
C HIS A 378 2.10 10.72 -22.23
N PRO A 379 2.57 10.24 -23.39
CA PRO A 379 2.80 8.82 -23.58
C PRO A 379 3.90 8.31 -22.63
N MET A 380 3.83 7.03 -22.30
CA MET A 380 4.90 6.31 -21.61
C MET A 380 6.12 6.21 -22.53
N LYS A 381 7.29 6.55 -22.01
CA LYS A 381 8.59 6.51 -22.72
C LYS A 381 9.36 5.23 -22.39
N TYR A 382 9.30 4.80 -21.13
CA TYR A 382 10.06 3.68 -20.61
C TYR A 382 9.13 2.73 -19.84
N ARG A 383 9.38 1.42 -19.97
CA ARG A 383 8.64 0.36 -19.29
C ARG A 383 9.46 -0.14 -18.13
N ALA A 384 8.91 -0.04 -16.93
CA ALA A 384 9.60 -0.43 -15.70
C ALA A 384 8.81 -1.46 -14.90
N VAL A 385 9.56 -2.24 -14.14
CA VAL A 385 9.05 -2.97 -12.97
C VAL A 385 9.66 -2.35 -11.72
N VAL A 386 8.88 -2.35 -10.64
CA VAL A 386 9.37 -2.02 -9.31
C VAL A 386 9.66 -3.32 -8.59
N TRP A 387 10.86 -3.46 -8.04
CA TRP A 387 11.28 -4.66 -7.32
C TRP A 387 11.76 -4.29 -5.92
N SER A 388 11.63 -5.24 -4.98
CA SER A 388 11.80 -5.04 -3.53
C SER A 388 10.66 -4.27 -2.86
N CYS A 389 10.71 -4.18 -1.52
CA CYS A 389 9.72 -3.53 -0.66
C CYS A 389 9.76 -2.00 -0.87
N PRO A 390 8.63 -1.32 -1.11
CA PRO A 390 8.57 0.10 -1.43
C PRO A 390 8.69 1.00 -0.22
N ALA A 391 9.19 2.22 -0.41
CA ALA A 391 9.17 3.25 0.63
C ALA A 391 7.71 3.66 0.97
N HIS A 392 7.21 3.26 2.14
CA HIS A 392 5.87 3.63 2.59
C HIS A 392 5.70 5.14 2.63
N TYR A 393 6.70 5.83 3.22
CA TYR A 393 6.68 7.27 3.29
C TYR A 393 6.68 7.93 1.91
N TYR A 394 6.84 7.22 0.79
CA TYR A 394 6.72 7.77 -0.56
C TYR A 394 5.79 6.94 -1.47
N ALA A 395 4.60 6.58 -0.99
CA ALA A 395 3.62 5.75 -1.70
C ALA A 395 3.34 6.14 -3.17
N ASN A 396 3.42 7.43 -3.54
CA ASN A 396 3.18 7.90 -4.90
C ASN A 396 4.45 8.01 -5.78
N PHE A 397 5.54 7.33 -5.44
CA PHE A 397 6.80 7.38 -6.20
C PHE A 397 6.64 6.94 -7.66
N SER A 398 5.84 5.90 -7.95
CA SER A 398 5.54 5.43 -9.31
C SER A 398 4.84 6.51 -10.15
N ASN A 399 4.02 7.37 -9.54
CA ASN A 399 3.47 8.56 -10.22
C ASN A 399 4.53 9.61 -10.52
N TRP A 400 5.50 9.83 -9.62
CA TRP A 400 6.59 10.74 -9.89
C TRP A 400 7.44 10.24 -11.07
N LEU A 401 7.79 8.95 -11.09
CA LEU A 401 8.49 8.30 -12.20
C LEU A 401 7.77 8.51 -13.55
N ALA A 402 6.45 8.28 -13.57
CA ALA A 402 5.64 8.49 -14.75
C ALA A 402 5.66 9.96 -15.19
N ASN A 403 5.30 10.89 -14.31
CA ASN A 403 5.15 12.30 -14.68
C ASN A 403 6.47 13.02 -14.96
N ALA A 404 7.53 12.72 -14.21
CA ALA A 404 8.82 13.38 -14.34
C ALA A 404 9.65 12.82 -15.50
N TRP A 405 9.60 11.49 -15.73
CA TRP A 405 10.51 10.81 -16.67
C TRP A 405 9.80 10.02 -17.78
N GLY A 406 8.48 9.86 -17.70
CA GLY A 406 7.74 8.97 -18.60
C GLY A 406 8.00 7.50 -18.34
N ILE A 407 8.51 7.14 -17.16
CA ILE A 407 8.74 5.76 -16.74
C ILE A 407 7.42 5.21 -16.19
N GLY A 408 6.78 4.30 -16.93
CA GLY A 408 5.57 3.64 -16.47
C GLY A 408 5.90 2.34 -15.75
N VAL A 409 5.54 2.27 -14.47
CA VAL A 409 5.63 1.06 -13.65
C VAL A 409 4.45 0.16 -13.99
N LEU A 410 4.73 -1.01 -14.54
CA LEU A 410 3.71 -1.94 -15.05
C LEU A 410 3.18 -2.87 -13.97
N VAL A 411 4.06 -3.20 -13.03
CA VAL A 411 3.84 -4.10 -11.91
C VAL A 411 4.91 -3.83 -10.84
N GLU A 412 4.57 -4.10 -9.58
CA GLU A 412 5.49 -4.09 -8.44
C GLU A 412 5.60 -5.49 -7.82
N MET A 413 6.72 -5.80 -7.17
CA MET A 413 6.95 -7.07 -6.47
C MET A 413 5.81 -7.45 -5.51
N GLU A 414 5.33 -6.49 -4.71
CA GLU A 414 4.24 -6.70 -3.74
C GLU A 414 2.84 -6.86 -4.36
N SER A 415 2.72 -6.66 -5.68
CA SER A 415 1.47 -6.97 -6.39
C SER A 415 1.48 -8.38 -6.99
N LEU A 416 2.67 -8.98 -7.15
CA LEU A 416 2.91 -10.29 -7.77
C LEU A 416 2.69 -11.44 -6.78
N ASN A 417 1.48 -11.54 -6.23
CA ASN A 417 1.16 -12.48 -5.16
C ASN A 417 0.99 -13.93 -5.66
N PHE A 418 0.62 -14.85 -4.77
CA PHE A 418 0.25 -16.23 -5.15
C PHE A 418 -1.09 -16.25 -5.90
N THR A 419 -1.11 -16.87 -7.08
CA THR A 419 -2.22 -16.78 -8.06
C THR A 419 -2.89 -18.11 -8.38
N LYS A 420 -2.49 -19.21 -7.71
CA LYS A 420 -3.20 -20.49 -7.82
C LYS A 420 -4.65 -20.26 -7.36
N GLN A 421 -5.60 -20.82 -8.11
CA GLN A 421 -6.99 -20.90 -7.64
C GLN A 421 -7.03 -21.83 -6.44
N LEU A 422 -7.60 -21.36 -5.34
CA LEU A 422 -7.68 -22.11 -4.09
C LEU A 422 -8.83 -23.11 -4.16
N GLU A 423 -8.67 -24.25 -3.50
CA GLU A 423 -9.70 -25.28 -3.38
C GLU A 423 -10.99 -24.74 -2.70
N THR A 424 -12.17 -25.17 -3.19
CA THR A 424 -13.48 -24.64 -2.75
C THR A 424 -14.54 -25.70 -2.45
N GLU A 425 -14.14 -26.97 -2.42
CA GLU A 425 -15.01 -28.12 -2.17
C GLU A 425 -14.40 -29.08 -1.15
N ASP A 426 -13.13 -29.46 -1.31
CA ASP A 426 -12.44 -30.38 -0.39
C ASP A 426 -11.87 -29.65 0.83
N HIS A 427 -12.21 -30.11 2.04
CA HIS A 427 -11.84 -29.43 3.28
C HIS A 427 -10.34 -29.54 3.59
N ASP A 428 -9.72 -30.68 3.34
CA ASP A 428 -8.33 -30.93 3.71
C ASP A 428 -7.40 -30.14 2.77
N GLU A 429 -7.64 -30.22 1.46
CA GLU A 429 -6.87 -29.45 0.47
C GLU A 429 -7.15 -27.95 0.59
N ALA A 430 -8.35 -27.52 1.03
CA ALA A 430 -8.62 -26.12 1.30
C ALA A 430 -7.76 -25.54 2.44
N ILE A 431 -7.46 -26.31 3.50
CA ILE A 431 -6.53 -25.86 4.54
C ILE A 431 -5.09 -25.89 4.04
N ARG A 432 -4.69 -26.88 3.24
CA ARG A 432 -3.36 -26.88 2.60
C ARG A 432 -3.19 -25.67 1.69
N ASP A 433 -4.21 -25.30 0.93
CA ASP A 433 -4.20 -24.12 0.09
C ASP A 433 -4.19 -22.81 0.89
N LEU A 434 -4.90 -22.77 2.02
CA LEU A 434 -4.81 -21.65 2.96
C LEU A 434 -3.38 -21.51 3.51
N ALA A 435 -2.74 -22.62 3.91
CA ALA A 435 -1.35 -22.62 4.34
C ALA A 435 -0.41 -22.12 3.23
N ARG A 436 -0.53 -22.66 2.01
CA ARG A 436 0.26 -22.23 0.84
C ARG A 436 0.08 -20.75 0.52
N LEU A 437 -1.13 -20.22 0.70
CA LEU A 437 -1.43 -18.81 0.52
C LEU A 437 -0.62 -17.98 1.53
N TYR A 438 -0.66 -18.34 2.82
CA TYR A 438 0.02 -17.58 3.87
C TYR A 438 1.55 -17.75 3.82
N GLU A 439 2.05 -18.92 3.44
CA GLU A 439 3.47 -19.17 3.19
C GLU A 439 4.05 -18.30 2.07
N ARG A 440 3.17 -17.84 1.16
CA ARG A 440 3.49 -17.04 -0.02
C ARG A 440 2.75 -15.69 0.01
N MET A 441 2.57 -15.10 1.19
CA MET A 441 2.01 -13.75 1.26
C MET A 441 2.88 -12.74 0.51
N VAL A 442 2.29 -11.56 0.27
CA VAL A 442 2.78 -10.43 -0.54
C VAL A 442 4.31 -10.34 -0.66
N MET A 443 5.03 -10.01 0.41
CA MET A 443 6.50 -9.89 0.37
C MET A 443 7.22 -11.24 0.44
N ARG A 444 6.66 -12.18 1.20
CA ARG A 444 7.30 -13.45 1.54
C ARG A 444 7.50 -14.36 0.35
N LYS A 445 6.55 -14.37 -0.59
CA LYS A 445 6.66 -15.12 -1.85
C LYS A 445 7.96 -14.85 -2.58
N HIS A 446 8.50 -13.64 -2.45
CA HIS A 446 9.69 -13.20 -3.16
C HIS A 446 10.90 -13.03 -2.25
N THR A 447 10.82 -13.40 -0.97
CA THR A 447 11.94 -13.21 -0.02
C THR A 447 12.31 -14.48 0.73
N ASN A 448 11.46 -15.52 0.65
CA ASN A 448 11.70 -16.85 1.22
C ASN A 448 11.88 -17.90 0.12
N GLY A 449 12.26 -19.13 0.49
CA GLY A 449 12.50 -20.23 -0.48
C GLY A 449 13.82 -20.16 -1.27
N GLY A 450 14.66 -19.14 -1.07
CA GLY A 450 15.98 -19.00 -1.68
C GLY A 450 16.05 -17.99 -2.83
N TYR A 451 17.26 -17.77 -3.38
CA TYR A 451 17.50 -16.67 -4.33
C TYR A 451 16.68 -16.78 -5.63
N VAL A 452 16.25 -17.98 -6.01
CA VAL A 452 15.46 -18.23 -7.23
C VAL A 452 14.11 -17.49 -7.24
N HIS A 453 13.51 -17.27 -6.07
CA HIS A 453 12.21 -16.62 -5.95
C HIS A 453 12.28 -15.09 -5.95
N VAL A 454 13.50 -14.53 -5.89
CA VAL A 454 13.72 -13.08 -5.85
C VAL A 454 14.52 -12.57 -7.03
N LEU A 455 15.57 -13.31 -7.41
CA LEU A 455 16.48 -12.94 -8.48
C LEU A 455 15.97 -13.47 -9.82
N ASP A 456 15.77 -14.79 -9.93
CA ASP A 456 15.34 -15.39 -11.19
C ASP A 456 13.90 -14.99 -11.53
N GLU A 457 13.06 -14.80 -10.51
CA GLU A 457 11.68 -14.32 -10.68
C GLU A 457 11.64 -12.90 -11.27
N LEU A 458 12.52 -11.98 -10.83
CA LEU A 458 12.61 -10.64 -11.42
C LEU A 458 12.83 -10.72 -12.93
N TRP A 459 13.71 -11.61 -13.39
CA TRP A 459 14.01 -11.73 -14.81
C TRP A 459 12.81 -12.22 -15.62
N LYS A 460 12.08 -13.23 -15.11
CA LYS A 460 10.83 -13.69 -15.73
C LYS A 460 9.80 -12.57 -15.81
N VAL A 461 9.70 -11.76 -14.77
CA VAL A 461 8.78 -10.62 -14.71
C VAL A 461 9.19 -9.54 -15.73
N CYS A 462 10.48 -9.22 -15.84
CA CYS A 462 10.98 -8.30 -16.87
C CYS A 462 10.63 -8.78 -18.28
N GLU A 463 10.79 -10.07 -18.57
CA GLU A 463 10.40 -10.67 -19.86
C GLU A 463 8.89 -10.63 -20.06
N GLN A 464 8.10 -11.07 -19.08
CA GLN A 464 6.63 -11.11 -19.14
C GLN A 464 6.05 -9.73 -19.44
N PHE A 465 6.57 -8.69 -18.81
CA PHE A 465 6.06 -7.32 -18.97
C PHE A 465 6.82 -6.52 -20.04
N ASN A 466 7.78 -7.11 -20.75
CA ASN A 466 8.64 -6.42 -21.71
C ASN A 466 9.19 -5.10 -21.10
N ALA A 467 9.80 -5.22 -19.92
CA ALA A 467 10.30 -4.11 -19.14
C ALA A 467 11.83 -4.09 -19.16
N ASN A 468 12.38 -2.98 -19.64
CA ASN A 468 13.82 -2.78 -19.79
C ASN A 468 14.42 -1.95 -18.65
N PHE A 469 13.56 -1.34 -17.82
CA PHE A 469 13.96 -0.63 -16.61
C PHE A 469 13.52 -1.41 -15.38
N ILE A 470 14.40 -1.43 -14.38
CA ILE A 470 14.12 -1.98 -13.05
C ILE A 470 14.38 -0.86 -12.06
N ILE A 471 13.33 -0.47 -11.36
CA ILE A 471 13.43 0.41 -10.20
C ILE A 471 13.57 -0.51 -9.00
N MET A 472 14.80 -0.67 -8.55
CA MET A 472 15.13 -1.56 -7.44
C MET A 472 15.12 -0.75 -6.14
N TYR A 473 14.09 -0.97 -5.33
CA TYR A 473 14.02 -0.37 -4.01
C TYR A 473 15.08 -0.98 -3.08
N GLN A 474 16.08 -0.18 -2.73
CA GLN A 474 17.11 -0.59 -1.79
C GLN A 474 16.70 -0.18 -0.39
N HIS A 475 15.85 -0.99 0.25
CA HIS A 475 15.58 -0.81 1.67
C HIS A 475 16.86 -1.10 2.46
N VAL A 476 17.44 -0.08 3.08
CA VAL A 476 18.78 -0.16 3.70
C VAL A 476 18.87 -1.19 4.83
N CYS A 477 17.78 -1.47 5.54
CA CYS A 477 17.74 -2.47 6.61
C CYS A 477 17.28 -3.86 6.13
N CYS A 478 16.92 -4.03 4.84
CA CYS A 478 16.52 -5.33 4.31
C CYS A 478 17.73 -6.23 4.04
N LYS A 479 18.00 -7.15 4.96
CA LYS A 479 19.14 -8.09 4.88
C LYS A 479 19.01 -9.08 3.71
N THR A 480 17.79 -9.50 3.39
CA THR A 480 17.52 -10.44 2.28
C THR A 480 17.92 -9.85 0.93
N MET A 481 17.50 -8.61 0.64
CA MET A 481 17.79 -7.97 -0.66
C MET A 481 19.24 -7.51 -0.75
N ALA A 482 19.81 -7.00 0.35
CA ALA A 482 21.22 -6.59 0.40
C ALA A 482 22.18 -7.74 0.08
N GLY A 483 21.85 -8.97 0.50
CA GLY A 483 22.68 -10.16 0.24
C GLY A 483 22.82 -10.56 -1.23
N LEU A 484 21.96 -10.05 -2.12
CA LEU A 484 21.91 -10.43 -3.53
C LEU A 484 22.32 -9.29 -4.49
N GLN A 485 22.71 -8.13 -3.95
CA GLN A 485 22.98 -6.93 -4.74
C GLN A 485 23.98 -7.16 -5.88
N GLY A 486 25.11 -7.82 -5.61
CA GLY A 486 26.11 -8.11 -6.63
C GLY A 486 25.60 -9.00 -7.77
N LEU A 487 24.71 -9.95 -7.47
CA LEU A 487 24.10 -10.83 -8.47
C LEU A 487 23.10 -10.07 -9.35
N PHE A 488 22.29 -9.20 -8.76
CA PHE A 488 21.39 -8.33 -9.52
C PHE A 488 22.17 -7.44 -10.50
N ASP A 489 23.26 -6.81 -10.05
CA ASP A 489 24.08 -5.92 -10.88
C ASP A 489 24.72 -6.66 -12.05
N GLU A 490 25.33 -7.82 -11.79
CA GLU A 490 25.98 -8.62 -12.83
C GLU A 490 24.97 -9.13 -13.86
N GLN A 491 23.88 -9.75 -13.40
CA GLN A 491 22.89 -10.38 -14.27
C GLN A 491 22.04 -9.37 -15.05
N ALA A 492 21.72 -8.21 -14.47
CA ALA A 492 21.05 -7.13 -15.19
C ALA A 492 21.92 -6.60 -16.33
N ARG A 493 23.23 -6.42 -16.09
CA ARG A 493 24.19 -5.97 -17.11
C ARG A 493 24.33 -6.99 -18.24
N GLU A 494 24.42 -8.28 -17.93
CA GLU A 494 24.47 -9.35 -18.93
C GLU A 494 23.22 -9.38 -19.83
N ARG A 495 22.05 -9.05 -19.27
CA ARG A 495 20.76 -9.00 -19.98
C ARG A 495 20.52 -7.67 -20.70
N GLY A 496 21.39 -6.67 -20.52
CA GLY A 496 21.21 -5.34 -21.07
C GLY A 496 20.01 -4.58 -20.47
N LEU A 497 19.65 -4.90 -19.22
CA LEU A 497 18.58 -4.22 -18.48
C LEU A 497 19.12 -3.01 -17.72
N HIS A 498 18.33 -1.95 -17.62
CA HIS A 498 18.65 -0.75 -16.86
C HIS A 498 18.16 -0.90 -15.42
N LEU A 499 19.03 -1.34 -14.52
CA LEU A 499 18.74 -1.45 -13.10
C LEU A 499 19.18 -0.17 -12.37
N ILE A 500 18.25 0.45 -11.64
CA ILE A 500 18.48 1.65 -10.83
C ILE A 500 18.20 1.30 -9.37
N TRP A 501 19.25 1.30 -8.54
CA TRP A 501 19.10 1.23 -7.10
C TRP A 501 18.58 2.57 -6.56
N VAL A 502 17.48 2.52 -5.83
CA VAL A 502 16.86 3.67 -5.16
C VAL A 502 16.84 3.38 -3.67
N GLU A 503 17.80 3.95 -2.94
CA GLU A 503 17.88 3.79 -1.49
C GLU A 503 16.68 4.41 -0.78
N HIS A 504 16.18 3.72 0.24
CA HIS A 504 15.16 4.23 1.14
C HIS A 504 15.20 3.47 2.48
N ASP A 505 14.50 3.98 3.48
CA ASP A 505 14.41 3.35 4.79
C ASP A 505 12.96 3.14 5.24
N LEU A 506 12.15 2.63 4.31
CA LEU A 506 10.77 2.16 4.49
C LEU A 506 9.79 3.13 5.16
N MET A 507 9.87 3.33 6.49
CA MET A 507 9.07 4.24 7.31
C MET A 507 9.88 5.39 7.94
N ASP A 508 11.21 5.41 7.81
CA ASP A 508 12.08 6.46 8.35
C ASP A 508 12.63 7.36 7.22
N PRO A 509 12.09 8.58 7.03
CA PRO A 509 12.59 9.49 6.02
C PRO A 509 13.91 10.17 6.41
N ARG A 510 14.42 9.98 7.64
CA ARG A 510 15.63 10.66 8.15
C ARG A 510 16.91 10.06 7.56
N THR A 511 16.90 8.76 7.26
CA THR A 511 18.04 8.05 6.68
C THR A 511 18.19 8.38 5.20
N VAL A 512 17.07 8.35 4.45
CA VAL A 512 17.03 8.73 3.03
C VAL A 512 15.75 9.51 2.74
N SER A 513 15.88 10.74 2.26
CA SER A 513 14.71 11.58 1.98
C SER A 513 14.03 11.20 0.66
N ARG A 514 12.76 11.59 0.47
CA ARG A 514 12.06 11.50 -0.83
C ARG A 514 12.86 12.21 -1.94
N ARG A 515 13.54 13.31 -1.61
CA ARG A 515 14.39 14.06 -2.54
C ARG A 515 15.60 13.23 -2.98
N ASP A 516 16.25 12.53 -2.07
CA ASP A 516 17.41 11.69 -2.40
C ASP A 516 17.02 10.55 -3.33
N MET A 517 15.87 9.91 -3.07
CA MET A 517 15.28 8.89 -3.97
C MET A 517 15.09 9.44 -5.39
N ARG A 518 14.49 10.64 -5.52
CA ARG A 518 14.32 11.31 -6.82
C ARG A 518 15.65 11.66 -7.48
N ALA A 519 16.64 12.10 -6.70
CA ALA A 519 17.95 12.47 -7.19
C ALA A 519 18.69 11.27 -7.79
N LYS A 520 18.57 10.07 -7.19
CA LYS A 520 19.16 8.83 -7.72
C LYS A 520 18.66 8.51 -9.13
N VAL A 521 17.35 8.49 -9.30
CA VAL A 521 16.73 8.27 -10.62
C VAL A 521 17.10 9.39 -11.59
N THR A 522 17.02 10.65 -11.15
CA THR A 522 17.36 11.81 -11.98
C THR A 522 18.79 11.75 -12.52
N ASN A 523 19.75 11.44 -11.65
CA ASN A 523 21.15 11.33 -12.04
C ASN A 523 21.37 10.19 -13.04
N TYR A 524 20.74 9.04 -12.83
CA TYR A 524 20.81 7.93 -13.78
C TYR A 524 20.20 8.31 -15.14
N MET A 525 19.02 8.91 -15.15
CA MET A 525 18.34 9.31 -16.38
C MET A 525 19.11 10.36 -17.18
N ARG A 526 19.75 11.33 -16.52
CA ARG A 526 20.56 12.36 -17.18
C ARG A 526 21.94 11.84 -17.62
N ALA A 527 22.64 11.12 -16.75
CA ALA A 527 24.03 10.75 -16.99
C ALA A 527 24.18 9.50 -17.87
N ILE A 528 23.31 8.50 -17.68
CA ILE A 528 23.42 7.19 -18.34
C ILE A 528 22.48 7.12 -19.54
N ILE A 529 21.21 7.46 -19.35
CA ILE A 529 20.20 7.39 -20.43
C ILE A 529 20.25 8.63 -21.33
N GLN A 530 20.76 9.76 -20.81
CA GLN A 530 20.79 11.06 -21.50
C GLN A 530 19.39 11.52 -21.96
N ALA A 531 18.39 11.25 -21.12
CA ALA A 531 17.01 11.62 -21.36
C ALA A 531 16.68 13.02 -20.86
N GLU A 532 15.81 13.72 -21.59
CA GLU A 532 15.16 14.94 -21.11
C GLU A 532 13.91 14.60 -20.26
N PRO A 533 13.73 15.27 -19.11
CA PRO A 533 12.52 15.15 -18.30
C PRO A 533 11.26 15.40 -19.11
N THR A 534 10.21 14.67 -18.76
CA THR A 534 8.85 14.94 -19.23
C THR A 534 8.29 16.22 -18.59
N ASP A 535 8.63 16.46 -17.33
CA ASP A 535 8.29 17.69 -16.60
C ASP A 535 9.48 18.13 -15.74
N GLU A 536 10.21 19.14 -16.21
CA GLU A 536 11.38 19.72 -15.52
C GLU A 536 11.03 20.24 -14.13
N SER A 537 9.78 20.68 -13.90
CA SER A 537 9.37 21.21 -12.60
C SER A 537 9.29 20.15 -11.50
N LEU A 538 9.31 18.86 -11.87
CA LEU A 538 9.31 17.73 -10.92
C LEU A 538 10.71 17.22 -10.58
N ILE A 539 11.78 17.84 -11.08
CA ILE A 539 13.16 17.37 -10.80
C ILE A 539 13.65 17.88 -9.45
N GLU A 540 13.42 19.16 -9.14
CA GLU A 540 13.82 19.76 -7.88
C GLU A 540 12.64 20.47 -7.20
N PHE A 541 12.18 19.90 -6.09
CA PHE A 541 11.22 20.50 -5.18
C PHE A 541 11.42 19.95 -3.76
N GLU A 542 10.99 20.73 -2.76
CA GLU A 542 11.04 20.34 -1.35
C GLU A 542 9.70 19.76 -0.90
N ASP A 543 9.75 18.62 -0.22
CA ASP A 543 8.60 17.88 0.30
C ASP A 543 8.88 17.19 1.65
N ASP A 544 9.89 17.65 2.39
CA ASP A 544 10.39 17.02 3.63
C ASP A 544 9.36 16.98 4.78
N ILE A 545 8.37 17.87 4.75
CA ILE A 545 7.27 17.92 5.73
C ILE A 545 5.90 17.68 5.09
N THR A 546 5.87 17.35 3.81
CA THR A 546 4.63 17.09 3.09
C THR A 546 4.08 15.75 3.57
N TRP A 547 2.85 15.74 4.08
CA TRP A 547 2.10 14.51 4.33
C TRP A 547 2.17 13.67 3.07
#